data_AF-A0A9W4R738-F1
#
_entry.id   AF-A0A9W4R738-F1
#
_cell.length_a   1.000
_cell.length_b   1.000
_cell.length_c   1.000
_cell.angle_alpha   90.00
_cell.angle_beta   90.00
_cell.angle_gamma   90.00
#
_symmetry.space_group_name_H-M   'P 1'
#
loop_
_entity.id
_entity.type
_entity.pdbx_description
1 polymer ?
#
loop_
_entity_poly.entity_id
_entity_poly.type
_entity_poly.pdbx_seq_one_letter_code
_entity_poly.pdbx_strand_id
1 'polypeptide(L)' 'MTAQPAENDDDKDAIEWELIELIEEHGSERAALRALLHDFQVLLADADRAVSRGFVRGVFSQGAPPIREPEA' A
#
# COMPACT_ATOMS: atom_id res chain seq x y z
N MET A 1 22.27 -21.40 -8.01
CA MET A 1 21.36 -21.39 -9.18
C MET A 1 20.23 -20.45 -8.84
N THR A 2 20.15 -19.29 -9.50
CA THR A 2 19.02 -18.37 -9.39
C THR A 2 17.92 -18.86 -10.32
N ALA A 3 16.79 -19.28 -9.78
CA ALA A 3 15.63 -19.63 -10.58
C ALA A 3 15.09 -18.35 -11.24
N GLN A 4 15.26 -18.21 -12.56
CA GLN A 4 14.44 -17.27 -13.31
C GLN A 4 13.00 -17.77 -13.22
N PRO A 5 12.02 -16.92 -12.87
CA PRO A 5 10.62 -17.30 -13.00
C PRO A 5 10.37 -17.56 -14.49
N ALA A 6 9.78 -18.71 -14.80
CA ALA A 6 9.25 -18.94 -16.13
C ALA A 6 8.11 -17.92 -16.33
N GLU A 7 8.24 -17.03 -17.31
CA GLU A 7 7.10 -16.22 -17.75
C GLU A 7 6.07 -17.20 -18.33
N ASN A 8 5.01 -17.49 -17.56
CA ASN A 8 3.88 -18.26 -18.06
C ASN A 8 2.98 -17.29 -18.85
N ASP A 9 2.75 -17.56 -20.14
CA ASP A 9 1.83 -16.77 -20.97
C ASP A 9 0.42 -16.73 -20.36
N ASP A 10 0.02 -17.77 -19.63
CA ASP A 10 -1.25 -17.87 -18.90
C ASP A 10 -1.42 -16.72 -17.87
N ASP A 11 -0.34 -16.28 -17.22
CA ASP A 11 -0.39 -15.19 -16.24
C ASP A 11 -0.64 -13.83 -16.91
N LYS A 12 -0.13 -13.66 -18.14
CA LYS A 12 -0.38 -12.44 -18.93
C LYS A 12 -1.83 -12.38 -19.39
N ASP A 13 -2.39 -13.51 -19.83
CA ASP A 13 -3.79 -13.61 -20.24
C ASP A 13 -4.75 -13.32 -19.07
N ALA A 14 -4.41 -13.76 -17.85
CA ALA A 14 -5.19 -13.45 -16.65
C ALA A 14 -5.21 -11.94 -16.34
N ILE A 15 -4.04 -11.28 -16.42
CA ILE A 15 -3.94 -9.83 -16.20
C ILE A 15 -4.74 -9.05 -17.24
N GLU A 16 -4.69 -9.46 -18.52
CA GLU A 16 -5.47 -8.80 -19.57
C GLU A 16 -6.98 -8.93 -19.32
N TRP A 17 -7.45 -10.08 -18.83
CA TRP A 17 -8.86 -10.24 -18.43
C TRP A 17 -9.25 -9.32 -17.27
N GLU A 18 -8.42 -9.23 -16.22
CA GLU A 18 -8.66 -8.31 -15.10
C GLU A 18 -8.72 -6.84 -15.55
N LEU A 19 -7.86 -6.45 -16.50
CA LEU A 19 -7.88 -5.10 -17.07
C LEU A 19 -9.17 -4.82 -17.85
N ILE A 20 -9.65 -5.79 -18.63
CA ILE A 20 -10.92 -5.68 -19.35
C ILE A 20 -12.08 -5.48 -18.37
N GLU A 21 -12.16 -6.31 -17.32
CA GLU A 21 -13.20 -6.19 -16.29
C GLU A 21 -13.17 -4.83 -15.59
N LEU A 22 -11.98 -4.33 -15.25
CA LEU A 22 -11.81 -3.03 -14.61
C LEU A 22 -12.25 -1.87 -15.53
N ILE A 23 -11.95 -1.96 -16.82
CA ILE A 23 -12.39 -0.95 -17.80
C ILE A 23 -13.90 -1.00 -17.97
N GLU A 24 -14.50 -2.19 -18.03
CA GLU A 24 -15.95 -2.38 -18.11
C GLU A 24 -16.68 -1.81 -16.88
N GLU A 25 -16.15 -2.04 -15.68
CA GLU A 25 -16.72 -1.51 -14.43
C GLU A 25 -16.74 0.02 -14.39
N HIS A 26 -15.65 0.66 -14.87
CA HIS A 26 -15.49 2.11 -14.79
C HIS A 26 -15.89 2.86 -16.08
N GLY A 27 -16.24 2.14 -17.14
CA GLY A 27 -16.76 2.68 -18.41
C GLY A 27 -15.76 3.45 -19.27
N SER A 28 -14.50 3.59 -18.84
CA SER A 28 -13.40 4.10 -19.65
C SER A 28 -12.05 3.78 -19.01
N GLU A 29 -11.00 3.68 -19.83
CA GLU A 29 -9.64 3.42 -19.38
C GLU A 29 -9.13 4.52 -18.44
N ARG A 30 -9.48 5.78 -18.73
CA ARG A 30 -9.11 6.91 -17.85
C ARG A 30 -9.81 6.86 -16.50
N ALA A 31 -11.05 6.36 -16.44
CA ALA A 31 -11.76 6.21 -15.17
C ALA A 31 -11.18 5.04 -14.36
N ALA A 32 -10.92 3.90 -15.01
CA ALA A 32 -10.24 2.75 -14.42
C ALA A 32 -8.87 3.11 -13.83
N LEU A 33 -8.04 3.81 -14.60
CA LEU A 33 -6.72 4.28 -14.11
C LEU A 33 -6.85 5.25 -12.93
N ARG A 34 -7.89 6.10 -12.92
CA ARG A 34 -8.11 7.03 -11.81
C ARG A 34 -8.56 6.29 -10.54
N ALA A 35 -9.39 5.26 -10.68
CA ALA A 35 -9.80 4.38 -9.57
C ALA A 35 -8.60 3.61 -9.02
N LEU A 36 -7.82 2.96 -9.89
CA LEU A 36 -6.61 2.24 -9.50
C LEU A 36 -5.62 3.14 -8.75
N LEU A 37 -5.38 4.37 -9.24
CA LEU A 37 -4.50 5.32 -8.57
C LEU A 37 -5.02 5.72 -7.18
N HIS A 38 -6.33 5.92 -7.03
CA HIS A 38 -6.95 6.22 -5.74
C HIS A 38 -6.74 5.07 -4.76
N ASP A 39 -7.00 3.83 -5.17
CA ASP A 39 -6.88 2.66 -4.29
C ASP A 39 -5.43 2.41 -3.90
N PHE A 40 -4.48 2.66 -4.81
CA PHE A 40 -3.06 2.60 -4.49
C PHE A 40 -2.65 3.64 -3.43
N GLN A 41 -3.20 4.85 -3.49
CA GLN A 41 -2.95 5.88 -2.46
C GLN A 41 -3.51 5.48 -1.10
N VAL A 42 -4.70 4.85 -1.07
CA VAL A 42 -5.30 4.31 0.17
C VAL A 42 -4.42 3.20 0.75
N LEU A 43 -3.99 2.26 -0.09
CA LEU A 43 -3.13 1.15 0.31
C LEU A 43 -1.79 1.65 0.88
N LEU A 44 -1.18 2.66 0.25
CA LEU A 44 0.05 3.28 0.75
C LEU A 44 -0.16 3.96 2.11
N ALA A 45 -1.28 4.66 2.30
CA ALA A 45 -1.60 5.30 3.58
C ALA A 45 -1.79 4.26 4.70
N ASP A 46 -2.42 3.13 4.39
CA ASP A 46 -2.59 2.05 5.36
C ASP A 46 -1.29 1.29 5.62
N ALA A 47 -0.43 1.12 4.61
CA ALA A 47 0.91 0.55 4.77
C ALA A 47 1.77 1.43 5.69
N ASP A 48 1.76 2.76 5.51
CA ASP A 48 2.46 3.71 6.37
C ASP A 48 1.99 3.58 7.84
N ARG A 49 0.67 3.49 8.07
CA ARG A 49 0.11 3.24 9.41
C ARG A 49 0.49 1.86 9.98
N ALA A 50 0.51 0.82 9.15
CA ALA A 50 0.82 -0.54 9.58
C ALA A 50 2.30 -0.69 9.98
N VAL A 51 3.22 -0.05 9.25
CA VAL A 51 4.66 -0.04 9.57
C VAL A 51 4.97 0.91 10.73
N SER A 52 4.25 2.02 10.87
CA SER A 52 4.38 2.94 12.01
C SER A 52 4.04 2.28 13.36
N ARG A 53 3.21 1.23 13.39
CA ARG A 53 2.94 0.45 14.63
C ARG A 53 4.11 -0.45 15.06
N GLY A 54 5.01 -0.81 14.15
CA GLY A 54 6.24 -1.56 14.45
C GLY A 54 7.46 -0.68 14.74
N PHE A 55 7.41 0.59 14.32
CA PHE A 55 8.41 1.61 14.63
C PHE A 55 7.85 2.70 15.55
N VAL A 56 7.12 2.33 16.61
CA VAL A 56 6.98 3.23 17.76
C VAL A 56 8.23 3.07 18.63
N ARG A 57 9.39 3.49 18.09
CA ARG A 57 10.50 3.90 18.93
C ARG A 57 10.15 5.29 19.44
N GLY A 58 9.33 5.33 20.49
CA GLY A 58 8.91 6.57 21.12
C GLY A 58 7.84 7.30 20.32
N VAL A 59 6.59 7.06 20.68
CA VAL A 59 5.64 8.18 20.76
C VAL A 59 6.29 9.24 21.67
N PHE A 60 7.05 10.15 21.07
CA PHE A 60 7.00 11.55 21.46
C PHE A 60 5.60 12.01 21.09
N SER A 61 4.60 11.52 21.85
CA SER A 61 3.26 12.03 21.77
C SER A 61 3.37 13.52 22.01
N GLN A 62 2.91 14.32 21.04
CA GLN A 62 2.54 15.71 21.25
C GLN A 62 1.62 15.75 22.48
N GLY A 63 2.20 15.98 23.67
CA GLY A 63 1.51 15.92 24.96
C GLY A 63 2.03 14.94 26.03
N ALA A 64 3.15 14.22 25.85
CA ALA A 64 3.75 13.46 26.96
C ALA A 64 4.21 14.44 28.06
N PRO A 65 3.80 14.25 29.33
CA PRO A 65 4.29 15.10 30.42
C PRO A 65 5.81 14.93 30.58
N PRO A 66 6.55 15.99 30.95
CA PRO A 66 7.99 15.89 31.13
C PRO A 66 8.30 14.87 32.22
N ILE A 67 9.23 13.95 31.93
CA ILE A 67 9.77 13.03 32.92
C ILE A 67 10.52 13.89 33.94
N ARG A 68 10.01 13.93 35.19
CA ARG A 68 10.72 14.59 36.28
C ARG A 68 11.87 13.68 36.69
N GLU A 69 13.10 14.18 36.60
CA GLU A 69 14.26 13.50 37.15
C GLU A 69 14.12 13.40 38.68
N PRO A 70 14.53 12.28 39.30
CA PRO A 70 14.55 12.18 40.74
C PRO A 70 15.60 13.13 41.31
N GLU A 71 15.19 14.01 42.22
CA GLU A 71 16.10 14.86 43.00
C GLU A 71 17.12 13.98 43.73
N ALA A 72 18.40 14.33 43.58
CA ALA A 72 19.53 13.77 44.33
C ALA A 72 19.88 14.66 45.51
#